data_AF-A0A929NU61-F1
#
_entry.id   AF-A0A929NU61-F1
#
_cell.length_a   1.000
_cell.length_b   1.000
_cell.length_c   1.000
_cell.angle_alpha   90.00
_cell.angle_beta   90.00
_cell.angle_gamma   90.00
#
_symmetry.space_group_name_H-M   'P 1'
#
loop_
_entity.id
_entity.type
_entity.pdbx_description
1 polymer ?
#
loop_
_entity_poly.entity_id
_entity_poly.type
_entity_poly.pdbx_seq_one_letter_code
_entity_poly.pdbx_strand_id
1 'polypeptide(L)' 'MIGRLNHIAIAVPDLEAATITYRDVLGGAVSQPLDQPDHGVTVVFVELPNAKIELLHPLGADSPIAKFL' A
#
# COMPACT_ATOMS: atom_id res chain seq x y z
N MET A 1 -24.79 -7.37 6.52
CA MET A 1 -24.67 -7.86 5.12
C MET A 1 -23.31 -7.44 4.58
N ILE A 2 -22.69 -8.26 3.74
CA ILE A 2 -21.40 -7.96 3.08
C ILE A 2 -21.65 -6.91 1.98
N GLY A 3 -20.69 -5.99 1.80
CA GLY A 3 -20.75 -4.89 0.81
C GLY A 3 -19.65 -4.99 -0.25
N ARG A 4 -19.34 -3.84 -0.89
CA ARG A 4 -18.28 -3.75 -1.90
C ARG A 4 -16.89 -3.94 -1.31
N LEU A 5 -15.95 -4.40 -2.13
CA LEU A 5 -14.52 -4.36 -1.81
C LEU A 5 -14.07 -2.90 -1.67
N ASN A 6 -13.41 -2.58 -0.55
CA ASN A 6 -12.83 -1.26 -0.36
C ASN A 6 -11.43 -1.21 -1.00
N HIS A 7 -10.53 -2.08 -0.54
CA HIS A 7 -9.17 -2.18 -1.04
C HIS A 7 -8.60 -3.60 -0.90
N ILE A 8 -7.44 -3.80 -1.52
CA ILE A 8 -6.53 -4.93 -1.27
C ILE A 8 -5.22 -4.36 -0.75
N ALA A 9 -4.76 -4.83 0.42
CA ALA A 9 -3.48 -4.44 0.98
C ALA A 9 -2.38 -5.43 0.57
N ILE A 10 -1.22 -4.91 0.18
CA ILE A 10 -0.05 -5.70 -0.23
C ILE A 10 1.14 -5.19 0.59
N ALA A 11 1.69 -6.04 1.46
CA ALA A 11 2.96 -5.75 2.12
C ALA A 11 4.10 -5.83 1.08
N VAL A 12 4.93 -4.80 1.01
CA VAL A 12 6.04 -4.72 0.05
C VAL A 12 7.37 -4.47 0.77
N PRO A 13 8.46 -5.14 0.36
CA PRO A 13 9.77 -4.97 0.98
C PRO A 13 10.43 -3.63 0.60
N ASP A 14 9.98 -3.01 -0.48
CA ASP A 14 10.43 -1.70 -0.94
C ASP A 14 9.23 -0.94 -1.51
N LEU A 15 8.84 0.14 -0.83
CA LEU A 15 7.67 0.94 -1.18
C LEU A 15 7.89 1.73 -2.48
N GLU A 16 9.12 2.20 -2.72
CA GLU A 16 9.46 3.00 -3.90
C GLU A 16 9.45 2.12 -5.15
N ALA A 17 10.11 0.96 -5.10
CA ALA A 17 10.13 0.01 -6.21
C ALA A 17 8.72 -0.49 -6.57
N ALA A 18 7.89 -0.78 -5.56
CA ALA A 18 6.49 -1.15 -5.78
C ALA A 18 5.69 0.00 -6.42
N THR A 19 5.87 1.23 -5.92
CA THR A 19 5.20 2.42 -6.46
C THR A 19 5.57 2.67 -7.93
N ILE A 20 6.86 2.55 -8.28
CA ILE A 20 7.34 2.67 -9.66
C ILE A 20 6.67 1.61 -10.55
N THR A 21 6.56 0.37 -10.07
CA THR A 21 5.93 -0.72 -10.84
C THR A 21 4.47 -0.38 -11.16
N TYR A 22 3.70 0.04 -10.16
CA TYR A 22 2.28 0.37 -10.37
C TYR A 22 2.09 1.64 -11.20
N ARG A 23 2.94 2.66 -11.03
CA ARG A 23 2.84 3.93 -11.76
C ARG A 23 3.34 3.83 -13.20
N ASP A 24 4.57 3.37 -13.38
CA ASP A 24 5.34 3.55 -14.62
C ASP A 24 5.21 2.34 -15.54
N VAL A 25 5.15 1.12 -14.98
CA VAL A 25 5.00 -0.12 -15.77
C VAL A 25 3.54 -0.42 -16.06
N LEU A 26 2.67 -0.27 -15.05
CA LEU A 26 1.25 -0.60 -15.17
C LEU A 26 0.36 0.61 -15.49
N GLY A 27 0.90 1.84 -15.46
CA GLY A 27 0.16 3.06 -15.80
C GLY A 27 -0.89 3.48 -14.77
N GLY A 28 -0.78 3.01 -13.53
CA GLY A 28 -1.71 3.29 -12.44
C GLY A 28 -1.57 4.71 -11.89
N ALA A 29 -2.68 5.29 -11.44
CA ALA A 29 -2.67 6.52 -10.67
C ALA A 29 -2.28 6.21 -9.21
N VAL A 30 -1.15 6.74 -8.76
CA VAL A 30 -0.60 6.49 -7.41
C VAL A 30 -0.50 7.77 -6.58
N SER A 31 -0.77 7.66 -5.28
CA SER A 31 -0.56 8.74 -4.33
C SER A 31 0.92 8.91 -3.96
N GLN A 32 1.23 10.01 -3.26
CA GLN A 32 2.48 10.08 -2.49
C GLN A 32 2.43 9.11 -1.29
N PRO A 33 3.60 8.67 -0.78
CA PRO A 33 3.68 7.93 0.47
C PRO A 33 3.07 8.74 1.63
N LEU A 34 2.30 8.05 2.47
CA LEU A 34 1.70 8.60 3.68
C LEU A 34 2.07 7.72 4.87
N ASP A 35 2.73 8.30 5.85
CA ASP A 35 3.01 7.62 7.10
C ASP A 35 1.73 7.48 7.93
N GLN A 36 1.52 6.29 8.49
CA GLN A 36 0.44 5.96 9.42
C GLN A 36 1.04 5.41 10.72
N PRO A 37 1.58 6.27 11.60
CA PRO A 37 2.30 5.85 12.80
C PRO A 37 1.47 4.97 13.74
N ASP A 38 0.19 5.30 13.91
CA ASP A 38 -0.75 4.52 14.75
C ASP A 38 -0.99 3.09 14.23
N HIS A 39 -0.66 2.83 12.96
CA HIS A 39 -0.77 1.54 12.31
C HIS A 39 0.60 0.89 12.03
N GLY A 40 1.70 1.59 12.31
CA GLY A 40 3.06 1.13 12.08
C GLY A 40 3.36 0.83 10.61
N VAL A 41 2.77 1.58 9.66
CA VAL A 41 3.03 1.42 8.23
C VAL A 41 3.17 2.76 7.51
N THR A 42 3.92 2.78 6.41
CA THR A 42 3.81 3.80 5.37
C THR A 42 3.01 3.21 4.22
N VAL A 43 2.02 3.95 3.71
CA VAL A 43 1.11 3.49 2.66
C VAL A 43 1.24 4.32 1.39
N VAL A 44 1.17 3.67 0.23
CA VAL A 44 0.87 4.29 -1.07
C VAL A 44 -0.42 3.71 -1.62
N PHE A 45 -1.31 4.57 -2.10
CA PHE A 45 -2.57 4.18 -2.70
C PHE A 45 -2.44 4.10 -4.23
N VAL A 46 -2.83 2.99 -4.82
CA VAL A 46 -3.06 2.85 -6.26
C VAL A 46 -4.56 2.89 -6.50
N GLU A 47 -5.01 3.86 -7.29
CA GLU A 47 -6.44 4.04 -7.58
C GLU A 47 -6.88 3.19 -8.78
N LEU A 48 -7.95 2.42 -8.57
CA LEU A 48 -8.64 1.66 -9.60
C LEU A 48 -10.10 2.13 -9.71
N PRO A 49 -10.80 1.91 -10.84
CA PRO A 49 -12.19 2.33 -10.98
C PRO A 49 -13.16 1.71 -9.96
N ASN A 50 -12.83 0.55 -9.40
CA ASN A 50 -13.74 -0.27 -8.58
C ASN A 50 -13.26 -0.53 -7.14
N ALA A 51 -12.01 -0.24 -6.82
CA ALA A 51 -11.38 -0.47 -5.52
C ALA A 51 -10.05 0.29 -5.42
N LYS A 52 -9.31 0.11 -4.33
CA LYS A 52 -7.93 0.57 -4.19
C LYS A 52 -6.95 -0.57 -3.97
N ILE A 53 -5.70 -0.36 -4.32
CA ILE A 53 -4.58 -1.16 -3.79
C ILE A 53 -3.82 -0.30 -2.80
N GLU A 54 -3.54 -0.85 -1.63
CA GLU A 54 -2.70 -0.23 -0.61
C GLU A 54 -1.35 -0.96 -0.58
N LEU A 55 -0.30 -0.29 -1.03
CA LEU A 55 1.07 -0.78 -0.90
C LEU A 55 1.57 -0.36 0.47
N LEU A 56 1.90 -1.33 1.32
CA LEU A 56 2.27 -1.09 2.71
C LEU A 56 3.72 -1.49 2.95
N HIS A 57 4.48 -0.61 3.57
CA HIS A 57 5.82 -0.90 4.08
C HIS A 57 5.89 -0.65 5.59
N PRO A 58 6.62 -1.47 6.37
CA PRO A 58 6.77 -1.27 7.80
C PRO A 58 7.24 0.14 8.15
N LEU A 59 6.59 0.75 9.14
CA LEU A 59 7.04 1.97 9.77
C LEU A 59 7.28 1.68 11.25
N GLY A 60 8.54 1.78 11.67
CA GLY A 60 8.98 1.43 13.03
C GLY A 60 9.22 -0.07 13.22
N ALA A 61 9.90 -0.39 14.33
CA ALA A 61 10.35 -1.75 14.63
C ALA A 61 9.21 -2.73 14.98
N ASP A 62 8.10 -2.20 15.53
CA ASP A 62 6.95 -3.00 15.99
C ASP A 62 5.82 -3.08 14.96
N SER A 63 6.12 -2.81 13.68
CA SER A 63 5.13 -2.85 12.61
C SER A 63 4.41 -4.21 12.55
N PRO A 64 3.07 -4.25 12.48
CA PRO A 64 2.32 -5.50 12.47
C PRO A 64 2.57 -6.35 11.21
N ILE A 65 3.09 -5.72 10.14
CA ILE A 65 3.35 -6.38 8.87
C ILE A 65 4.82 -6.80 8.67
N ALA A 66 5.73 -6.41 9.58
CA ALA A 66 7.16 -6.70 9.45
C ALA A 66 7.48 -8.19 9.31
N LYS A 67 6.68 -9.06 9.94
CA LYS A 67 6.85 -10.53 9.89
C LYS A 67 6.50 -11.18 8.55
N PHE A 68 5.92 -10.43 7.61
CA PHE A 68 5.51 -10.94 6.30
C PHE A 68 6.47 -10.53 5.17
N LEU A 69 7.60 -9.89 5.52
CA LEU A 69 8.61 -9.39 4.61
C LEU A 69 9.96 -10.07 4.82
#